data_AF-A0A940CL17-F1
#
_entry.id   AF-A0A940CL17-F1
#
_cell.length_a   1.000
_cell.length_b   1.000
_cell.length_c   1.000
_cell.angle_alpha   90.00
_cell.angle_beta   90.00
_cell.angle_gamma   90.00
#
_symmetry.space_group_name_H-M   'P 1'
#
loop_
_entity.id
_entity.type
_entity.pdbx_description
1 polymer ?
#
loop_
_entity_poly.entity_id
_entity_poly.type
_entity_poly.pdbx_seq_one_letter_code
_entity_poly.pdbx_strand_id
1 'polypeptide(L)'
;MSKHIIFLFIYIIFIVSCSKDKSKVDQVLLEQDVEAEMILAYKEGMKQLEKGDALYASKKFDEAEILFPQSIWAAKASLMSAYALYSQNYYD
;
A
#
# COMPACT_ATOMS: atom_id res chain seq x y z
N MET A 1 -45.88 12.88 12.96
CA MET A 1 -44.82 13.49 13.79
C MET A 1 -43.82 12.45 14.33
N SER A 2 -44.25 11.33 14.95
CA SER A 2 -43.34 10.30 15.49
C SER A 2 -42.41 9.62 14.45
N LYS A 3 -42.88 9.35 13.22
CA LYS A 3 -42.02 8.76 12.17
C LYS A 3 -40.83 9.64 11.75
N HIS A 4 -40.97 10.97 11.77
CA HIS A 4 -39.87 11.88 11.46
C HIS A 4 -38.81 11.92 12.57
N ILE A 5 -39.20 11.68 13.82
CA ILE A 5 -38.28 11.58 14.97
C ILE A 5 -37.42 10.31 14.85
N ILE A 6 -38.00 9.20 14.37
CA ILE A 6 -37.26 7.95 14.14
C ILE A 6 -36.21 8.13 13.02
N PHE A 7 -36.58 8.80 11.93
CA PHE A 7 -35.63 9.13 10.85
C PHE A 7 -34.50 10.06 11.33
N LEU A 8 -34.80 11.02 12.20
CA LEU A 8 -33.81 11.92 12.78
C LEU A 8 -32.84 11.17 13.72
N PHE A 9 -33.33 10.19 14.47
CA PHE A 9 -32.49 9.35 15.34
C PHE A 9 -31.55 8.44 14.53
N ILE A 10 -32.02 7.90 13.40
CA ILE A 10 -31.19 7.13 12.46
C ILE A 10 -30.08 8.00 11.86
N TYR A 11 -30.39 9.26 11.49
CA TYR A 11 -29.40 10.19 10.96
C TYR A 11 -28.32 10.55 12.00
N ILE A 12 -28.69 10.67 13.28
CA ILE A 12 -27.75 10.92 14.38
C ILE A 12 -26.79 9.73 14.62
N ILE A 13 -27.23 8.49 14.36
CA ILE A 13 -26.35 7.31 14.48
C ILE A 13 -25.25 7.32 13.39
N PHE A 14 -25.54 7.83 12.19
CA PHE A 14 -24.56 7.90 11.10
C PHE A 14 -23.43 8.93 11.35
N ILE A 15 -23.66 9.99 12.12
CA ILE A 15 -22.65 11.01 12.42
C ILE A 15 -21.69 10.65 13.58
N VAL A 16 -21.98 9.59 14.36
CA VAL A 16 -21.10 9.14 15.46
C VAL A 16 -20.07 8.08 15.01
N SER A 17 -20.08 7.68 13.73
CA SER A 17 -19.16 6.65 13.20
C SER A 17 -17.70 7.12 13.02
N CYS A 18 -17.40 8.42 13.19
CA CYS A 18 -16.04 8.92 13.13
C CYS A 18 -15.51 9.26 14.53
N SER A 19 -15.03 8.24 15.25
CA SER A 19 -14.19 8.43 16.41
C SER A 19 -13.12 7.35 16.49
N LYS A 20 -11.88 7.77 16.25
CA LYS A 20 -10.63 7.26 16.83
C LYS A 20 -9.52 8.24 16.47
N ASP A 21 -9.37 9.28 17.29
CA ASP A 21 -8.17 10.10 17.30
C ASP A 21 -7.05 9.27 17.95
N LYS A 22 -6.43 8.41 17.15
CA LYS A 22 -5.22 7.67 17.53
C LYS A 22 -4.03 8.59 17.22
N SER A 23 -3.61 9.31 18.26
CA SER A 23 -2.28 9.86 18.51
C SER A 23 -1.34 9.82 17.31
N LYS A 24 -0.99 11.00 16.78
CA LYS A 24 0.04 11.23 15.75
C LYS A 24 1.33 10.41 15.94
N VAL A 25 1.69 10.05 17.18
CA VAL A 25 2.84 9.18 17.50
C VAL A 25 2.68 7.77 16.93
N ASP A 26 1.50 7.15 17.06
CA ASP A 26 1.25 5.79 16.55
C ASP A 26 1.21 5.76 15.01
N GLN A 27 0.73 6.84 14.38
CA GLN A 27 0.71 6.98 12.92
C GLN A 27 2.13 7.11 12.37
N VAL A 28 2.98 7.93 12.99
CA VAL A 28 4.39 8.10 12.58
C VAL A 28 5.19 6.80 12.75
N LEU A 29 4.96 6.07 13.85
CA LEU A 29 5.60 4.76 14.06
C LEU A 29 5.15 3.72 13.03
N LEU A 30 3.86 3.68 12.70
CA LEU A 30 3.33 2.79 11.67
C LEU A 30 3.85 3.16 10.27
N GLU A 31 3.91 4.46 9.94
CA GLU A 31 4.49 4.91 8.66
C GLU A 31 5.96 4.53 8.54
N GLN A 32 6.74 4.67 9.62
CA GLN A 32 8.15 4.29 9.63
C GLN A 32 8.36 2.78 9.48
N ASP A 33 7.47 1.97 10.06
CA ASP A 33 7.48 0.50 9.93
C ASP A 33 7.14 0.07 8.50
N VAL A 34 6.08 0.66 7.93
CA VAL A 34 5.64 0.41 6.55
C VAL A 34 6.69 0.85 5.52
N GLU A 35 7.37 1.97 5.75
CA GLU A 35 8.49 2.41 4.90
C GLU A 35 9.63 1.39 4.93
N ALA A 36 9.97 0.84 6.10
CA ALA A 36 11.00 -0.18 6.23
C ALA A 36 10.62 -1.46 5.48
N GLU A 37 9.37 -1.93 5.59
CA GLU A 37 8.86 -3.09 4.84
C GLU A 37 8.91 -2.87 3.33
N MET A 38 8.50 -1.69 2.84
CA MET A 38 8.60 -1.33 1.42
C MET A 38 10.05 -1.39 0.93
N ILE A 39 11.01 -0.84 1.70
CA ILE A 39 12.43 -0.87 1.34
C ILE A 39 12.96 -2.31 1.28
N LEU A 40 12.52 -3.17 2.21
CA LEU A 40 12.90 -4.59 2.22
C LEU A 40 12.35 -5.33 1.01
N ALA A 41 11.07 -5.13 0.67
CA ALA A 41 10.44 -5.70 -0.52
C ALA A 41 11.18 -5.26 -1.80
N TYR A 42 11.49 -3.98 -1.93
CA TYR A 42 12.23 -3.44 -3.08
C TYR A 42 13.63 -4.06 -3.21
N LYS A 43 14.37 -4.17 -2.09
CA LYS A 43 15.70 -4.78 -2.07
C LYS A 43 15.66 -6.27 -2.43
N GLU A 44 14.66 -7.00 -1.95
CA GLU A 44 14.49 -8.40 -2.33
C GLU A 44 14.14 -8.53 -3.83
N GLY A 45 13.31 -7.64 -4.37
CA GLY A 45 13.05 -7.57 -5.82
C GLY A 45 14.34 -7.38 -6.63
N MET A 46 15.21 -6.44 -6.24
CA MET A 46 16.51 -6.23 -6.88
C MET A 46 17.41 -7.47 -6.85
N LYS A 47 17.52 -8.12 -5.70
CA LYS A 47 18.32 -9.33 -5.53
C LYS A 47 17.83 -10.48 -6.40
N GLN A 48 16.52 -10.59 -6.60
CA GLN A 48 15.91 -11.65 -7.41
C GLN A 48 16.05 -11.35 -8.90
N LEU A 49 15.97 -10.08 -9.28
CA LEU A 49 16.28 -9.61 -10.61
C LEU A 49 17.75 -9.91 -10.99
N GLU A 50 18.70 -9.64 -10.09
CA GLU A 50 20.12 -9.96 -10.27
C GLU A 50 20.39 -11.47 -10.44
N LYS A 51 19.56 -12.31 -9.81
CA LYS A 51 19.61 -13.77 -9.97
C LYS A 51 18.94 -14.28 -11.25
N GLY A 52 18.24 -13.42 -11.97
CA GLY A 52 17.47 -13.80 -13.16
C GLY A 52 16.13 -14.47 -12.84
N ASP A 53 15.52 -14.21 -11.67
CA ASP A 53 14.13 -14.60 -11.40
C ASP A 53 13.21 -13.38 -11.59
N ALA A 54 12.85 -13.11 -12.85
CA ALA A 54 12.06 -11.94 -13.23
C ALA A 54 10.65 -11.93 -12.63
N LEU A 55 9.99 -13.09 -12.58
CA LEU A 55 8.62 -13.21 -12.07
C LEU A 55 8.56 -12.95 -10.57
N TYR A 56 9.50 -13.51 -9.81
CA TYR A 56 9.56 -13.28 -8.38
C TYR A 56 10.04 -11.85 -8.06
N ALA A 57 10.97 -11.30 -8.85
CA ALA A 57 11.38 -9.92 -8.74
C ALA A 57 10.22 -8.94 -8.97
N SER A 58 9.45 -9.12 -10.05
CA SER A 58 8.27 -8.32 -10.37
C SER A 58 7.25 -8.35 -9.23
N LYS A 59 6.93 -9.54 -8.71
CA LYS A 59 6.05 -9.68 -7.54
C LYS A 59 6.54 -8.90 -6.32
N LYS A 60 7.85 -8.88 -6.07
CA LYS A 60 8.43 -8.13 -4.94
C LYS A 60 8.42 -6.62 -5.15
N PHE A 61 8.57 -6.17 -6.39
CA PHE A 61 8.38 -4.77 -6.72
C PHE A 61 6.91 -4.33 -6.58
N ASP A 62 5.95 -5.16 -7.01
CA ASP A 62 4.52 -4.87 -6.79
C ASP A 62 4.16 -4.79 -5.30
N GLU A 63 4.75 -5.66 -4.47
CA GLU A 63 4.60 -5.62 -3.01
C GLU A 63 5.11 -4.28 -2.44
N ALA A 64 6.29 -3.82 -2.88
CA ALA A 64 6.83 -2.52 -2.48
C ALA A 64 5.96 -1.34 -2.93
N GLU A 65 5.34 -1.42 -4.12
CA GLU A 65 4.40 -0.40 -4.62
C GLU A 65 3.17 -0.26 -3.73
N ILE A 66 2.57 -1.39 -3.36
CA ILE A 66 1.30 -1.43 -2.62
C ILE A 66 1.49 -1.07 -1.15
N LEU A 67 2.65 -1.42 -0.56
CA LEU A 67 2.92 -1.18 0.86
C LEU A 67 2.92 0.30 1.23
N PHE A 68 3.52 1.16 0.39
CA PHE A 68 3.66 2.60 0.70
C PHE A 68 3.40 3.50 -0.52
N PRO A 69 2.13 3.58 -0.99
CA PRO A 69 1.76 4.15 -2.29
C PRO A 69 2.05 5.65 -2.44
N GLN A 70 2.09 6.41 -1.34
CA GLN A 70 2.44 7.83 -1.34
C GLN A 70 3.95 8.09 -1.52
N SER A 71 4.78 7.04 -1.39
CA SER A 71 6.21 7.15 -1.54
C SER A 71 6.62 7.32 -2.99
N ILE A 72 7.73 8.05 -3.20
CA ILE A 72 8.37 8.11 -4.53
C ILE A 72 8.88 6.72 -4.98
N TRP A 73 9.07 5.79 -4.04
CA TRP A 73 9.48 4.42 -4.32
C TRP A 73 8.37 3.59 -4.95
N ALA A 74 7.09 3.91 -4.74
CA ALA A 74 6.00 3.16 -5.35
C ALA A 74 6.05 3.23 -6.88
N ALA A 75 6.20 4.44 -7.43
CA ALA A 75 6.37 4.63 -8.87
C ALA A 75 7.64 3.95 -9.42
N LYS A 76 8.74 3.99 -8.66
CA LYS A 76 9.98 3.28 -9.05
C LYS A 76 9.79 1.76 -9.03
N ALA A 77 9.09 1.24 -8.03
CA ALA A 77 8.81 -0.17 -7.91
C ALA A 77 7.92 -0.65 -9.06
N SER A 78 6.87 0.09 -9.40
CA SER A 78 6.01 -0.19 -10.57
C SER A 78 6.83 -0.30 -11.87
N LEU A 79 7.74 0.65 -12.11
CA LEU A 79 8.65 0.61 -13.25
C LEU A 79 9.61 -0.58 -13.23
N MET A 80 10.15 -0.91 -12.05
CA MET A 80 11.03 -2.06 -11.89
C MET A 80 10.30 -3.40 -12.06
N SER A 81 9.03 -3.48 -11.69
CA SER A 81 8.18 -4.64 -11.93
C SER A 81 8.03 -4.89 -13.43
N ALA A 82 7.62 -3.86 -14.17
CA ALA A 82 7.52 -3.91 -15.62
C ALA A 82 8.88 -4.22 -16.29
N TYR A 83 9.96 -3.61 -15.82
CA TYR A 83 11.32 -3.87 -16.32
C TYR A 83 11.74 -5.33 -16.08
N ALA A 84 11.47 -5.89 -14.89
CA ALA A 84 11.78 -7.27 -14.57
C ALA A 84 11.09 -8.22 -15.55
N LEU A 85 9.78 -8.05 -15.76
CA LEU A 85 9.03 -8.84 -16.74
C LEU A 85 9.57 -8.67 -18.17
N TYR A 86 9.82 -7.42 -18.58
CA TYR A 86 10.38 -7.11 -19.90
C TYR A 86 11.74 -7.79 -20.13
N SER A 87 12.61 -7.83 -19.11
CA SER A 87 13.95 -8.41 -19.20
C SER A 87 13.99 -9.89 -19.60
N GLN A 88 12.87 -10.60 -19.40
CA GLN A 88 12.70 -12.01 -19.79
C GLN A 88 11.59 -12.24 -20.82
N ASN A 89 11.17 -11.18 -21.52
CA ASN A 89 10.13 -11.22 -22.55
C ASN A 89 8.73 -11.63 -22.03
N TYR A 90 8.40 -11.31 -20.77
CA TYR A 90 7.06 -11.49 -20.19
C TYR A 90 6.19 -10.23 -20.34
N TYR A 91 6.01 -9.72 -21.56
CA TYR A 91 5.26 -8.48 -21.82
C TYR A 91 3.98 -8.67 -22.65
N ASP A 92 3.58 -9.93 -22.85
CA ASP A 92 2.28 -10.31 -23.42
C ASP A 92 1.18 -10.24 -22.35
#